data_AF-A0A4P6JMB4-F1
#
_entry.id   AF-A0A4P6JMB4-F1
#
_cell.length_a   1.000
_cell.length_b   1.000
_cell.length_c   1.000
_cell.angle_alpha   90.00
_cell.angle_beta   90.00
_cell.angle_gamma   90.00
#
_symmetry.space_group_name_H-M   'P 1'
#
loop_
_entity.id
_entity.type
_entity.pdbx_description
1 polymer ?
#
loop_
_entity_poly.entity_id
_entity_poly.type
_entity_poly.pdbx_seq_one_letter_code
_entity_poly.pdbx_strand_id
1 'polypeptide(L)'
;MKDEPLENILRELHFCQREWKQYEDELVKRAQRQAIFEDLYNDVQPLLKHCIELMSTLREGEVVSREWCVRRDACLKQLKEYTI
;
A
#
# COMPACT_ATOMS: atom_id res chain seq x y z
N MET A 1 -16.80 -32.99 38.23
CA MET A 1 -16.95 -32.49 36.85
C MET A 1 -17.44 -33.65 36.03
N LYS A 2 -18.50 -33.48 35.20
CA LYS A 2 -18.88 -34.53 34.25
C LYS A 2 -17.88 -34.45 33.11
N ASP A 3 -17.15 -35.53 32.87
CA ASP A 3 -16.21 -35.59 31.74
C ASP A 3 -17.00 -35.44 30.45
N GLU A 4 -16.67 -34.41 29.67
CA GLU A 4 -17.22 -34.27 28.33
C GLU A 4 -16.78 -35.46 27.48
N PRO A 5 -17.67 -36.04 26.67
CA PRO A 5 -17.29 -37.14 25.79
C PRO A 5 -16.10 -36.74 24.92
N LEU A 6 -15.05 -37.56 24.91
CA LEU A 6 -13.83 -37.34 24.14
C LEU A 6 -14.12 -37.00 22.67
N GLU A 7 -15.17 -37.58 22.11
CA GLU A 7 -15.64 -37.32 20.74
C GLU A 7 -16.07 -35.86 20.53
N ASN A 8 -16.68 -35.21 21.52
CA ASN A 8 -17.05 -33.81 21.44
C ASN A 8 -15.81 -32.92 21.51
N ILE A 9 -14.88 -33.23 22.42
CA ILE A 9 -13.59 -32.51 22.53
C ILE A 9 -12.81 -32.61 21.22
N LEU A 10 -12.74 -33.80 20.61
CA LEU A 10 -12.06 -33.99 19.32
C LEU A 10 -12.72 -33.22 18.17
N ARG A 11 -14.06 -33.16 18.14
CA ARG A 11 -14.79 -32.35 17.14
C ARG A 11 -14.49 -30.87 17.29
N GLU A 12 -14.49 -30.36 18.52
CA GLU A 12 -14.15 -28.97 18.78
C GLU A 12 -12.69 -28.66 18.43
N LEU A 13 -11.76 -29.54 18.77
CA LEU A 13 -10.36 -29.40 18.38
C LEU A 13 -10.18 -29.38 16.86
N HIS A 14 -10.88 -30.23 16.12
CA HIS A 14 -10.86 -30.20 14.66
C HIS A 14 -11.49 -28.92 14.08
N PHE A 15 -12.58 -28.45 14.68
CA PHE A 15 -13.19 -27.18 14.31
C PHE A 15 -12.19 -26.03 14.49
N CYS A 16 -11.60 -25.91 15.68
CA CYS A 16 -10.57 -24.94 16.00
C CYS A 16 -9.39 -25.02 15.04
N GLN A 17 -8.88 -26.22 14.74
CA GLN A 17 -7.76 -26.42 13.82
C GLN A 17 -8.06 -25.87 12.42
N ARG A 18 -9.28 -26.08 11.90
CA ARG A 18 -9.68 -25.53 10.60
C ARG A 18 -9.76 -24.02 10.61
N GLU A 19 -10.38 -23.43 11.65
CA GLU A 19 -10.47 -21.98 11.79
C GLU A 19 -9.08 -21.34 11.86
N TRP A 20 -8.18 -21.91 12.67
CA TRP A 20 -6.78 -21.47 12.75
C TRP A 20 -6.09 -21.51 11.39
N LYS A 21 -6.29 -22.59 10.62
CA LYS A 21 -5.71 -22.71 9.28
C LYS A 21 -6.24 -21.62 8.33
N GLN A 22 -7.53 -21.30 8.41
CA GLN A 22 -8.12 -20.22 7.60
C GLN A 22 -7.52 -18.85 7.97
N TYR A 23 -7.40 -18.54 9.27
CA TYR A 23 -6.78 -17.29 9.72
C TYR A 23 -5.31 -17.19 9.29
N GLU A 24 -4.55 -18.29 9.38
CA GLU A 24 -3.17 -18.35 8.91
C GLU A 24 -3.08 -18.03 7.40
N ASP A 25 -3.92 -18.68 6.59
CA ASP A 25 -3.93 -18.46 5.14
C ASP A 25 -4.33 -17.03 4.76
N GLU A 26 -5.25 -16.41 5.52
CA GLU A 26 -5.58 -14.99 5.35
C GLU A 26 -4.41 -14.07 5.69
N LEU A 27 -3.71 -14.32 6.80
CA LEU A 27 -2.54 -13.54 7.19
C LEU A 27 -1.43 -13.64 6.16
N VAL A 28 -1.14 -14.84 5.65
CA VAL A 28 -0.17 -15.05 4.57
C VAL A 28 -0.57 -14.28 3.32
N LYS A 29 -1.84 -14.34 2.88
CA LYS A 29 -2.32 -13.57 1.73
C LYS A 29 -2.18 -12.07 1.93
N ARG A 30 -2.48 -11.54 3.13
CA ARG A 30 -2.32 -10.12 3.44
C ARG A 30 -0.86 -9.70 3.41
N ALA A 31 0.04 -10.50 4.01
CA ALA A 31 1.48 -10.24 3.99
C ALA A 31 2.05 -10.25 2.57
N GLN A 32 1.65 -11.22 1.73
CA GLN A 32 2.04 -11.27 0.32
C GLN A 32 1.56 -10.04 -0.47
N ARG A 33 0.30 -9.62 -0.26
CA ARG A 33 -0.21 -8.39 -0.90
C ARG A 33 0.55 -7.16 -0.42
N GLN A 34 0.82 -7.06 0.88
CA GLN A 34 1.59 -5.96 1.44
C GLN A 34 3.00 -5.89 0.83
N ALA A 35 3.70 -7.02 0.73
CA ALA A 35 5.01 -7.08 0.09
C ALA A 35 4.95 -6.59 -1.37
N ILE A 36 3.96 -7.04 -2.15
CA ILE A 36 3.75 -6.57 -3.53
C ILE A 36 3.49 -5.05 -3.58
N PHE A 37 2.67 -4.53 -2.66
CA PHE A 37 2.40 -3.09 -2.59
C PHE A 37 3.63 -2.28 -2.19
N GLU A 38 4.45 -2.79 -1.28
CA GLU A 38 5.72 -2.17 -0.88
C GLU A 38 6.70 -2.14 -2.05
N ASP A 39 6.83 -3.23 -2.80
CA ASP A 39 7.66 -3.29 -4.01
C ASP A 39 7.18 -2.31 -5.07
N LEU A 40 5.88 -2.29 -5.37
CA LEU A 40 5.29 -1.34 -6.31
C LEU A 40 5.46 0.11 -5.85
N TYR A 41 5.34 0.38 -4.55
CA TYR A 41 5.59 1.71 -3.99
C TYR A 41 7.06 2.11 -4.19
N ASN A 42 8.00 1.20 -3.93
CA ASN A 42 9.43 1.41 -4.12
C ASN A 42 9.80 1.64 -5.59
N ASP A 43 9.05 1.08 -6.54
CA ASP A 43 9.26 1.31 -7.98
C ASP A 43 8.63 2.64 -8.46
N VAL A 44 7.45 2.98 -7.94
CA VAL A 44 6.70 4.19 -8.37
C VAL A 44 7.25 5.46 -7.73
N GLN A 45 7.74 5.40 -6.49
CA GLN A 45 8.24 6.58 -5.77
C GLN A 45 9.44 7.25 -6.48
N PRO A 46 10.45 6.54 -7.01
CA PRO A 46 11.52 7.14 -7.81
C PRO A 46 11.01 7.81 -9.09
N LEU A 47 10.05 7.19 -9.78
CA LEU A 47 9.43 7.76 -10.99
C LEU A 47 8.71 9.07 -10.66
N LEU A 48 7.94 9.09 -9.56
CA LEU A 48 7.27 10.30 -9.08
C LEU A 48 8.29 11.41 -8.73
N LYS A 49 9.37 11.08 -8.01
CA LYS A 49 10.46 12.02 -7.69
C LYS A 49 11.09 12.60 -8.95
N HIS A 50 11.39 11.76 -9.93
CA HIS A 50 11.95 12.20 -11.21
C HIS A 50 11.01 13.14 -11.97
N CYS A 51 9.71 12.83 -12.01
CA CYS A 51 8.71 13.72 -12.62
C CYS A 51 8.64 15.09 -11.91
N ILE A 52 8.70 15.10 -10.58
CA ILE A 52 8.72 16.34 -9.78
C ILE A 52 9.96 17.18 -10.12
N GLU A 53 11.13 16.55 -10.21
CA GLU A 53 12.39 17.22 -10.58
C GLU A 53 12.30 17.82 -11.99
N LEU A 54 11.87 17.05 -12.98
CA LEU A 54 11.70 17.52 -14.36
C LEU A 54 10.75 18.71 -14.42
N MET A 55 9.58 18.63 -13.79
CA MET A 55 8.62 19.74 -13.76
C MET A 55 9.20 20.99 -13.09
N SER A 56 10.02 20.82 -12.06
CA SER A 56 10.67 21.92 -11.32
C SER A 56 11.75 22.64 -12.15
N THR A 57 12.34 21.98 -13.15
CA THR A 57 13.33 22.63 -14.04
C THR A 57 12.70 23.59 -15.06
N LEU A 58 11.41 23.45 -15.34
CA LEU A 58 10.73 24.33 -16.30
C LEU A 58 10.61 25.74 -15.71
N ARG A 59 10.86 26.77 -16.53
CA ARG A 59 10.74 28.17 -16.12
C ARG A 59 9.84 28.92 -17.10
N GLU A 60 9.23 29.99 -16.61
CA GLU A 60 8.49 30.91 -17.48
C GLU A 60 9.40 31.41 -18.61
N GLY A 61 8.88 31.39 -19.84
CA GLY A 61 9.62 31.72 -21.04
C GLY A 61 8.69 31.74 -22.25
N GLU A 62 9.24 31.77 -23.47
CA GLU A 62 8.44 31.89 -24.70
C GLU A 62 7.42 30.76 -24.90
N VAL A 63 7.72 29.55 -24.40
CA VAL A 63 6.86 28.37 -24.56
C VAL A 63 6.02 28.08 -23.30
N VAL A 64 6.50 28.47 -22.12
CA VAL A 64 5.86 28.15 -20.84
C VAL A 64 5.27 29.42 -20.25
N SER A 65 3.94 29.50 -20.23
CA SER A 65 3.23 30.67 -19.71
C SER A 65 3.26 30.74 -18.18
N ARG A 66 3.11 31.96 -17.66
CA ARG A 66 2.98 32.20 -16.21
C ARG A 66 1.83 31.42 -15.57
N GLU A 67 0.68 31.36 -16.25
CA GLU A 67 -0.50 30.62 -15.77
C GLU A 67 -0.21 29.12 -15.65
N TRP A 68 0.55 28.56 -16.60
CA TRP A 68 1.00 27.18 -16.53
C TRP A 68 1.93 26.95 -15.34
N CYS A 69 2.91 27.84 -15.11
CA CYS A 69 3.81 27.77 -13.95
C CYS A 69 3.03 27.79 -12.63
N VAL A 70 2.03 28.66 -12.49
CA VAL A 70 1.18 28.73 -11.29
C VAL A 70 0.44 27.41 -11.03
N ARG A 71 -0.15 26.82 -12.07
CA ARG A 71 -0.86 25.53 -11.95
C ARG A 71 0.10 24.39 -11.62
N ARG A 72 1.28 24.36 -12.25
CA ARG A 72 2.34 23.40 -11.94
C ARG A 72 2.78 23.54 -10.48
N ASP A 73 3.05 24.74 -10.00
CA ASP A 73 3.55 24.97 -8.64
C ASP A 73 2.53 24.54 -7.59
N ALA A 74 1.24 24.78 -7.85
CA ALA A 74 0.16 24.27 -7.01
C ALA A 74 0.12 22.72 -6.98
N CYS A 75 0.25 22.08 -8.15
CA CYS A 75 0.32 20.62 -8.27
C CYS A 75 1.56 20.04 -7.57
N LEU A 76 2.74 20.63 -7.77
CA LEU A 76 3.98 20.22 -7.12
C LEU A 76 3.90 20.35 -5.59
N LYS A 77 3.25 21.41 -5.10
CA LYS A 77 3.02 21.59 -3.66
C LYS A 77 2.14 20.46 -3.10
N GLN A 78 1.03 20.14 -3.76
CA GLN A 78 0.18 19.02 -3.36
C GLN A 78 0.93 17.69 -3.40
N LEU A 79 1.68 17.40 -4.47
CA LEU A 79 2.46 16.17 -4.57
C LEU A 79 3.49 16.04 -3.45
N LYS A 80 4.19 17.13 -3.10
CA LYS A 80 5.13 17.15 -1.97
C LYS A 80 4.47 16.90 -0.61
N GLU A 81 3.20 17.26 -0.43
CA GLU A 81 2.45 16.95 0.80
C GLU A 81 2.15 15.44 0.92
N TYR A 82 2.03 14.71 -0.20
CA TYR A 82 1.75 13.27 -0.23
C TYR A 82 3.00 12.39 -0.35
N THR A 83 4.16 12.97 -0.62
CA THR A 83 5.42 12.24 -0.74
C THR A 83 6.20 12.41 0.57
N ILE A 84 6.19 11.37 1.42
CA ILE A 84 6.94 11.31 2.69
C ILE A 84 8.45 11.16 2.42
#